data_AF-A0A968JNE4-F1
#
_entry.id   AF-A0A968JNE4-F1
#
_cell.length_a   1.000
_cell.length_b   1.000
_cell.length_c   1.000
_cell.angle_alpha   90.00
_cell.angle_beta   90.00
_cell.angle_gamma   90.00
#
_symmetry.space_group_name_H-M   'P 1'
#
loop_
_entity.id
_entity.type
_entity.pdbx_description
1 polymer ?
#
loop_
_entity_poly.entity_id
_entity_poly.type
_entity_poly.pdbx_seq_one_letter_code
_entity_poly.pdbx_strand_id
1 'polypeptide(L)'
;MDELVLHYRKITGIKDDFGDIVYNKKKFILANRFQGELENLSRMFNEAGFVSFSSEITRDSMKHAIGEFLLNCPVYKLYSDFFPITEPEKNIIQQIFTEAERRNSKLQNSLLALKKVFTDHTGFDNEKRTKAIEFFLRCMQFTGPLMAKGVEDTAMYYYNSFIARNEVGDSPESMGMSVEEFHLEMQNRQKNWPMTMNATSTHDTKRGEDVRARLNVISEIPGEWMENVEKWMEINKQFKTVVNGSDSPTVNEEYFIYQTLAGTFPFNQQADEGFINRLEEYLLKSLREAKTDTNWVDPDEAHEKAVLHFTRSILNHQHSFLNSFIPFQQKISQYGIINSLSQVFLKATCPGIPDFYQGTELWDLSMVDPDNRRPVDYVLRHQMLKEMIEHHRNDAEGFYNHVYNNRQSGGIKLWMTWLLMQERRKNPGLFQYGKYIPLTVEGKYKDHVMAFARKYRNEWFLSVIPLFLASLPENRYHNEPAQLNWEDTRIILPDYAPKKWNSSVNSYDIYVEDCLYLSGNMRFNLPFFVKGYTKNTNRHAGILAHISSLPGNYGTGDLGNEGYDFVDFLHDSGQSFWQVLPFNPVENDFGYSPYSSHSAFAGNVMFISPEILSRSRLVSEKSLSKKTFKET
;
A
#
# COMPACT_ATOMS: atom_id res chain seq x y z
N MET A 1 -10.76 13.23 12.95
CA MET A 1 -9.61 12.62 13.67
C MET A 1 -9.23 13.42 14.91
N ASP A 2 -8.97 14.73 14.81
CA ASP A 2 -8.60 15.56 15.99
C ASP A 2 -9.60 15.47 17.14
N GLU A 3 -10.90 15.47 16.84
CA GLU A 3 -11.95 15.32 17.85
C GLU A 3 -11.83 14.02 18.65
N LEU A 4 -11.53 12.89 17.99
CA LEU A 4 -11.32 11.60 18.64
C LEU A 4 -10.10 11.62 19.56
N VAL A 5 -9.00 12.25 19.12
CA VAL A 5 -7.77 12.36 19.90
C VAL A 5 -8.00 13.26 21.12
N LEU A 6 -8.69 14.39 20.97
CA LEU A 6 -9.02 15.29 22.07
C LEU A 6 -9.93 14.62 23.09
N HIS A 7 -10.95 13.88 22.64
CA HIS A 7 -11.84 13.11 23.53
C HIS A 7 -11.09 12.01 24.27
N TYR A 8 -10.28 11.23 23.56
CA TYR A 8 -9.42 10.20 24.14
C TYR A 8 -8.52 10.77 25.24
N ARG A 9 -7.84 11.91 24.98
CA ARG A 9 -7.00 12.57 25.97
C ARG A 9 -7.80 13.07 27.18
N LYS A 10 -8.99 13.62 26.94
CA LYS A 10 -9.90 14.10 27.99
C LYS A 10 -10.33 12.97 28.93
N ILE A 11 -10.73 11.82 28.40
CA ILE A 11 -11.25 10.72 29.23
C ILE A 11 -10.13 9.91 29.90
N THR A 12 -9.00 9.69 29.22
CA THR A 12 -7.89 8.88 29.76
C THR A 12 -6.92 9.66 30.64
N GLY A 13 -6.85 10.99 30.47
CA GLY A 13 -5.85 11.84 31.11
C GLY A 13 -4.43 11.70 30.53
N ILE A 14 -4.23 10.90 29.48
CA ILE A 14 -2.93 10.74 28.80
C ILE A 14 -2.60 12.05 28.07
N LYS A 15 -1.49 12.69 28.46
CA LYS A 15 -1.06 13.98 27.89
C LYS A 15 0.11 13.87 26.92
N ASP A 16 0.85 12.76 26.97
CA ASP A 16 2.01 12.55 26.11
C ASP A 16 1.58 12.50 24.64
N ASP A 17 2.35 13.16 23.78
CA ASP A 17 2.24 12.99 22.33
C ASP A 17 2.78 11.60 21.95
N PHE A 18 2.33 11.05 20.82
CA PHE A 18 2.69 9.68 20.46
C PHE A 18 4.19 9.55 20.18
N GLY A 19 4.86 10.58 19.64
CA GLY A 19 6.32 10.65 19.57
C GLY A 19 7.03 10.45 20.92
N ASP A 20 6.50 11.00 22.03
CA ASP A 20 7.06 10.82 23.37
C ASP A 20 6.79 9.41 23.92
N ILE A 21 5.60 8.86 23.65
CA ILE A 21 5.28 7.46 23.93
C ILE A 21 6.26 6.54 23.20
N VAL A 22 6.49 6.74 21.90
CA VAL A 22 7.44 5.98 21.09
C VAL A 22 8.84 6.05 21.69
N TYR A 23 9.32 7.25 22.03
CA TYR A 23 10.63 7.43 22.65
C TYR A 23 10.73 6.63 23.96
N ASN A 24 9.75 6.77 24.85
CA ASN A 24 9.74 6.11 26.16
C ASN A 24 9.67 4.58 26.03
N LYS A 25 8.85 4.05 25.12
CA LYS A 25 8.74 2.60 24.90
C LYS A 25 9.98 2.03 24.22
N LYS A 26 10.58 2.73 23.25
CA LYS A 26 11.91 2.35 22.70
C LYS A 26 12.96 2.36 23.81
N LYS A 27 12.98 3.37 24.68
CA LYS A 27 13.91 3.47 25.81
C LYS A 27 13.75 2.30 26.78
N PHE A 28 12.52 1.93 27.10
CA PHE A 28 12.23 0.75 27.92
C PHE A 28 12.78 -0.53 27.28
N ILE A 29 12.56 -0.75 25.98
CA ILE A 29 13.07 -1.94 25.26
C ILE A 29 14.59 -1.93 25.22
N LEU A 30 15.22 -0.80 24.92
CA LEU A 30 16.67 -0.66 24.90
C LEU A 30 17.28 -0.98 26.27
N ALA A 31 16.70 -0.47 27.36
CA ALA A 31 17.20 -0.67 28.70
C ALA A 31 16.98 -2.09 29.24
N ASN A 32 15.84 -2.74 28.95
CA ASN A 32 15.46 -4.00 29.58
C ASN A 32 15.64 -5.24 28.70
N ARG A 33 15.74 -5.07 27.37
CA ARG A 33 15.82 -6.20 26.42
C ARG A 33 17.07 -6.15 25.56
N PHE A 34 17.57 -4.95 25.22
CA PHE A 34 18.73 -4.79 24.33
C PHE A 34 19.94 -4.15 25.01
N GLN A 35 20.03 -4.19 26.35
CA GLN A 35 21.16 -3.63 27.08
C GLN A 35 22.49 -4.23 26.62
N GLY A 36 22.55 -5.55 26.44
CA GLY A 36 23.75 -6.24 25.97
C GLY A 36 24.23 -5.74 24.60
N GLU A 37 23.31 -5.39 23.70
CA GLU A 37 23.67 -4.86 22.38
C GLU A 37 24.16 -3.42 22.45
N LEU A 38 23.56 -2.59 23.31
CA LEU A 38 24.08 -1.25 23.57
C LEU A 38 25.50 -1.30 24.18
N GLU A 39 25.78 -2.27 25.06
CA GLU A 39 27.13 -2.48 25.58
C GLU A 39 28.11 -2.92 24.49
N ASN A 40 27.69 -3.80 23.57
CA ASN A 40 28.51 -4.24 22.45
C ASN A 40 28.84 -3.07 21.51
N LEU A 41 27.86 -2.21 21.18
CA LEU A 41 28.08 -1.02 20.37
C LEU A 41 29.01 -0.01 21.06
N SER A 42 28.82 0.20 22.37
CA SER A 42 29.70 1.06 23.16
C SER A 42 31.13 0.53 23.16
N ARG A 43 31.33 -0.78 23.38
CA ARG A 43 32.65 -1.43 23.31
C ARG A 43 33.29 -1.25 21.94
N MET A 44 32.54 -1.52 20.87
CA MET A 44 33.00 -1.34 19.50
C MET A 44 33.43 0.10 19.21
N PHE A 45 32.63 1.09 19.62
CA PHE A 45 32.98 2.51 19.46
C PHE A 45 34.27 2.87 20.22
N ASN A 46 34.41 2.36 21.44
CA ASN A 46 35.58 2.63 22.28
C ASN A 46 36.86 1.98 21.72
N GLU A 47 36.78 0.76 21.21
CA GLU A 47 37.90 0.01 20.62
C GLU A 47 38.35 0.61 19.27
N ALA A 48 37.42 1.22 18.53
CA ALA A 48 37.73 1.86 17.26
C ALA A 48 38.53 3.17 17.38
N GLY A 49 38.65 3.74 18.59
CA GLY A 49 39.49 4.91 18.83
C GLY A 49 39.04 6.16 18.07
N PHE A 50 37.72 6.33 17.87
CA PHE A 50 37.18 7.48 17.15
C PHE A 50 37.43 8.81 17.85
N VAL A 51 37.36 8.82 19.18
CA VAL A 51 37.46 10.02 20.03
C VAL A 51 38.49 9.84 21.14
N SER A 52 39.01 10.95 21.66
CA SER A 52 39.81 10.97 22.89
C SER A 52 38.90 11.24 24.09
N PHE A 53 38.89 10.34 25.06
CA PHE A 53 38.07 10.50 26.27
C PHE A 53 38.65 11.58 27.19
N SER A 54 37.76 12.36 27.78
CA SER A 54 38.07 13.47 28.69
C SER A 54 37.00 13.57 29.79
N SER A 55 37.09 14.60 30.65
CA SER A 55 36.02 14.92 31.60
C SER A 55 34.70 15.31 30.91
N GLU A 56 34.76 15.79 29.66
CA GLU A 56 33.60 16.23 28.89
C GLU A 56 33.01 15.12 28.02
N ILE A 57 33.83 14.15 27.61
CA ILE A 57 33.41 12.98 26.82
C ILE A 57 33.92 11.72 27.54
N THR A 58 33.06 11.11 28.34
CA THR A 58 33.35 9.85 29.04
C THR A 58 32.82 8.65 28.27
N ARG A 59 33.35 7.45 28.53
CA ARG A 59 32.82 6.19 27.95
C ARG A 59 31.33 6.00 28.23
N ASP A 60 30.91 6.36 29.44
CA ASP A 60 29.51 6.28 29.85
C ASP A 60 28.63 7.29 29.07
N SER A 61 29.08 8.54 28.93
CA SER A 61 28.36 9.54 28.13
C SER A 61 28.25 9.14 26.66
N MET A 62 29.27 8.47 26.10
CA MET A 62 29.24 7.96 24.72
C MET A 62 28.26 6.81 24.55
N LYS A 63 28.22 5.87 25.51
CA LYS A 63 27.20 4.81 25.52
C LYS A 63 25.79 5.40 25.48
N HIS A 64 25.53 6.40 26.31
CA HIS A 64 24.23 7.09 26.32
C HIS A 64 23.98 7.85 25.01
N ALA A 65 24.98 8.53 24.43
CA ALA A 65 24.84 9.21 23.14
C ALA A 65 24.51 8.24 21.99
N ILE A 66 25.12 7.05 21.96
CA ILE A 66 24.78 5.98 21.02
C ILE A 66 23.32 5.54 21.26
N GLY A 67 22.92 5.36 22.52
CA GLY A 67 21.53 5.06 22.88
C GLY A 67 20.56 6.12 22.34
N GLU A 68 20.80 7.40 22.58
CA GLU A 68 19.94 8.49 22.08
C GLU A 68 19.89 8.53 20.55
N PHE A 69 20.99 8.25 19.85
CA PHE A 69 20.97 8.12 18.39
C PHE A 69 20.02 7.00 17.93
N LEU A 70 20.08 5.82 18.56
CA LEU A 70 19.19 4.70 18.23
C LEU A 70 17.72 5.00 18.54
N LEU A 71 17.46 5.63 19.69
CA LEU A 71 16.10 5.95 20.16
C LEU A 71 15.41 6.96 19.25
N ASN A 72 16.14 7.95 18.76
CA ASN A 72 15.63 9.04 17.94
C ASN A 72 15.65 8.75 16.43
N CYS A 73 16.02 7.53 16.01
CA CYS A 73 15.92 7.12 14.61
C CYS A 73 14.44 7.05 14.16
N PRO A 74 13.99 7.89 13.19
CA PRO A 74 12.59 7.99 12.81
C PRO A 74 12.17 6.94 11.78
N VAL A 75 13.14 6.26 11.17
CA VAL A 75 12.94 5.18 10.20
C VAL A 75 13.42 3.85 10.76
N TYR A 76 13.01 2.74 10.15
CA TYR A 76 13.48 1.41 10.51
C TYR A 76 15.01 1.31 10.45
N LYS A 77 15.62 1.80 9.37
CA LYS A 77 17.07 1.89 9.20
C LYS A 77 17.42 2.75 7.99
N LEU A 78 18.68 3.16 7.96
CA LEU A 78 19.35 3.75 6.82
C LEU A 78 20.21 2.68 6.13
N TYR A 79 20.53 2.89 4.86
CA TYR A 79 21.13 1.89 3.98
C TYR A 79 22.48 2.28 3.39
N SER A 80 23.00 3.50 3.63
CA SER A 80 24.35 3.84 3.21
C SER A 80 25.37 2.84 3.75
N ASP A 81 26.10 2.22 2.83
CA ASP A 81 27.15 1.22 3.06
C ASP A 81 28.55 1.76 2.76
N PHE A 82 28.66 3.05 2.42
CA PHE A 82 29.91 3.79 2.28
C PHE A 82 29.77 5.23 2.76
N PHE A 83 30.91 5.91 2.92
CA PHE A 83 30.98 7.34 3.17
C PHE A 83 31.50 8.10 1.93
N PRO A 84 31.03 9.34 1.69
CA PRO A 84 30.03 10.07 2.46
C PRO A 84 28.62 9.45 2.32
N ILE A 85 27.82 9.60 3.38
CA ILE A 85 26.41 9.19 3.39
C ILE A 85 25.66 9.91 2.28
N THR A 86 24.70 9.24 1.64
CA THR A 86 23.87 9.85 0.59
C THR A 86 23.10 11.07 1.12
N GLU A 87 22.89 12.08 0.26
CA GLU A 87 22.22 13.33 0.67
C GLU A 87 20.81 13.13 1.29
N PRO A 88 19.96 12.20 0.82
CA PRO A 88 18.67 11.92 1.48
C PRO A 88 18.84 11.45 2.94
N GLU A 89 19.79 10.56 3.21
CA GLU A 89 19.99 9.99 4.54
C GLU A 89 20.71 10.95 5.49
N LYS A 90 21.55 11.84 4.96
CA LYS A 90 22.22 12.91 5.72
C LYS A 90 21.22 13.83 6.43
N ASN A 91 20.10 14.15 5.78
CA ASN A 91 19.02 14.94 6.39
C ASN A 91 18.38 14.19 7.57
N ILE A 92 18.14 12.88 7.43
CA ILE A 92 17.59 12.06 8.51
C ILE A 92 18.57 12.01 9.69
N ILE A 93 19.87 11.81 9.44
CA ILE A 93 20.89 11.80 10.50
C ILE A 93 20.95 13.13 11.24
N GLN A 94 20.88 14.25 10.51
CA GLN A 94 20.82 15.57 11.12
C GLN A 94 19.60 15.72 12.03
N GLN A 95 18.42 15.23 11.61
CA GLN A 95 17.21 15.23 12.42
C GLN A 95 17.38 14.37 13.69
N ILE A 96 17.95 13.17 13.58
CA ILE A 96 18.21 12.28 14.72
C ILE A 96 19.04 12.99 15.80
N PHE A 97 20.16 13.61 15.42
CA PHE A 97 21.02 14.29 16.40
C PHE A 97 20.37 15.53 16.99
N THR A 98 19.59 16.26 16.20
CA THR A 98 18.86 17.45 16.68
C THR A 98 17.84 17.06 17.75
N GLU A 99 17.10 15.99 17.52
CA GLU A 99 16.11 15.49 18.48
C GLU A 99 16.76 14.84 19.70
N ALA A 100 17.86 14.09 19.52
CA ALA A 100 18.65 13.53 20.61
C ALA A 100 19.20 14.62 21.55
N GLU A 101 19.71 15.72 21.00
CA GLU A 101 20.21 16.86 21.78
C GLU A 101 19.07 17.60 22.49
N ARG A 102 17.91 17.76 21.82
CA ARG A 102 16.70 18.35 22.43
C ARG A 102 16.23 17.56 23.64
N ARG A 103 16.21 16.22 23.55
CA ARG A 103 15.78 15.32 24.63
C ARG A 103 16.81 15.20 25.74
N ASN A 104 18.11 15.28 25.42
CA ASN A 104 19.18 15.07 26.37
C ASN A 104 20.38 16.01 26.15
N SER A 105 20.19 17.29 26.49
CA SER A 105 21.19 18.34 26.30
C SER A 105 22.50 18.13 27.06
N LYS A 106 22.48 17.32 28.14
CA LYS A 106 23.69 16.95 28.90
C LYS A 106 24.69 16.12 28.08
N LEU A 107 24.25 15.49 26.99
CA LEU A 107 25.08 14.66 26.11
C LEU A 107 25.60 15.42 24.89
N GLN A 108 25.42 16.74 24.81
CA GLN A 108 25.76 17.56 23.64
C GLN A 108 27.16 17.26 23.07
N ASN A 109 28.20 17.24 23.92
CA ASN A 109 29.58 16.98 23.47
C ASN A 109 29.74 15.57 22.89
N SER A 110 29.16 14.56 23.53
CA SER A 110 29.22 13.15 23.10
C SER A 110 28.38 12.90 21.85
N LEU A 111 27.23 13.55 21.72
CA LEU A 111 26.39 13.52 20.50
C LEU A 111 27.11 14.20 19.34
N LEU A 112 27.76 15.34 19.56
CA LEU A 112 28.56 16.02 18.53
C LEU A 112 29.74 15.16 18.08
N ALA A 113 30.43 14.50 19.02
CA ALA A 113 31.48 13.54 18.72
C ALA A 113 30.97 12.37 17.85
N LEU A 114 29.86 11.75 18.24
CA LEU A 114 29.23 10.67 17.48
C LEU A 114 28.80 11.13 16.08
N LYS A 115 28.22 12.33 15.97
CA LYS A 115 27.81 12.93 14.70
C LYS A 115 28.99 13.11 13.75
N LYS A 116 30.13 13.58 14.26
CA LYS A 116 31.37 13.70 13.46
C LYS A 116 31.80 12.36 12.89
N VAL A 117 31.72 11.27 13.67
CA VAL A 117 32.05 9.92 13.16
C VAL A 117 31.20 9.52 11.95
N PHE A 118 29.97 10.00 11.83
CA PHE A 118 29.08 9.68 10.69
C PHE A 118 29.16 10.68 9.53
N THR A 119 29.73 11.87 9.74
CA THR A 119 29.63 12.98 8.78
C THR A 119 30.96 13.58 8.35
N ASP A 120 32.01 13.47 9.16
CA ASP A 120 33.32 14.05 8.95
C ASP A 120 34.42 13.01 9.17
N HIS A 121 35.00 12.57 8.05
CA HIS A 121 36.06 11.56 8.00
C HIS A 121 37.43 12.18 7.70
N THR A 122 37.55 13.51 7.83
CA THR A 122 38.84 14.18 7.68
C THR A 122 39.80 13.67 8.77
N GLY A 123 41.01 13.28 8.35
CA GLY A 123 42.00 12.69 9.25
C GLY A 123 41.78 11.22 9.64
N PHE A 124 40.75 10.53 9.12
CA PHE A 124 40.63 9.08 9.26
C PHE A 124 41.44 8.37 8.18
N ASP A 125 42.30 7.43 8.60
CA ASP A 125 42.93 6.47 7.70
C ASP A 125 41.92 5.44 7.18
N ASN A 126 42.37 4.55 6.28
CA ASN A 126 41.49 3.55 5.68
C ASN A 126 40.91 2.57 6.71
N GLU A 127 41.67 2.20 7.74
CA GLU A 127 41.20 1.28 8.78
C GLU A 127 40.11 1.92 9.63
N LYS A 128 40.29 3.17 10.04
CA LYS A 128 39.34 3.94 10.84
C LYS A 128 38.08 4.28 10.07
N ARG A 129 38.18 4.53 8.76
CA ARG A 129 37.02 4.66 7.86
C ARG A 129 36.21 3.38 7.79
N THR A 130 36.87 2.23 7.63
CA THR A 130 36.22 0.91 7.63
C THR A 130 35.51 0.64 8.97
N LYS A 131 36.18 0.93 10.09
CA LYS A 131 35.57 0.80 11.43
C LYS A 131 34.35 1.71 11.59
N ALA A 132 34.40 2.93 11.07
CA ALA A 132 33.29 3.89 11.17
C ALA A 132 32.05 3.40 10.40
N ILE A 133 32.24 2.87 9.19
CA ILE A 133 31.11 2.35 8.40
C ILE A 133 30.58 1.05 9.01
N GLU A 134 31.46 0.17 9.49
CA GLU A 134 31.05 -1.04 10.22
C GLU A 134 30.22 -0.69 11.45
N PHE A 135 30.66 0.30 12.24
CA PHE A 135 29.94 0.78 13.41
C PHE A 135 28.57 1.37 13.05
N PHE A 136 28.49 2.19 12.00
CA PHE A 136 27.22 2.73 11.50
C PHE A 136 26.25 1.61 11.07
N LEU A 137 26.74 0.63 10.29
CA LEU A 137 25.94 -0.52 9.86
C LEU A 137 25.48 -1.37 11.05
N ARG A 138 26.33 -1.56 12.06
CA ARG A 138 25.93 -2.21 13.32
C ARG A 138 24.82 -1.43 14.02
N CYS A 139 24.89 -0.11 14.11
CA CYS A 139 23.77 0.69 14.62
C CYS A 139 22.47 0.46 13.82
N MET A 140 22.54 0.46 12.48
CA MET A 140 21.38 0.24 11.61
C MET A 140 20.78 -1.16 11.71
N GLN A 141 21.57 -2.17 12.10
CA GLN A 141 21.05 -3.50 12.42
C GLN A 141 20.16 -3.52 13.67
N PHE A 142 20.29 -2.53 14.57
CA PHE A 142 19.52 -2.46 15.82
C PHE A 142 18.37 -1.46 15.80
N THR A 143 18.42 -0.42 14.98
CA THR A 143 17.30 0.54 14.88
C THR A 143 16.00 -0.14 14.43
N GLY A 144 16.09 -1.15 13.54
CA GLY A 144 14.93 -1.89 13.04
C GLY A 144 14.22 -2.71 14.12
N PRO A 145 14.91 -3.65 14.81
CA PRO A 145 14.34 -4.37 15.95
C PRO A 145 13.82 -3.46 17.05
N LEU A 146 14.51 -2.33 17.31
CA LEU A 146 14.06 -1.35 18.30
C LEU A 146 12.77 -0.63 17.86
N MET A 147 12.63 -0.32 16.57
CA MET A 147 11.39 0.22 16.00
C MET A 147 10.24 -0.78 16.14
N ALA A 148 10.42 -2.03 15.70
CA ALA A 148 9.38 -3.05 15.79
C ALA A 148 8.95 -3.32 17.24
N LYS A 149 9.90 -3.53 18.15
CA LYS A 149 9.58 -3.87 19.55
C LYS A 149 9.12 -2.67 20.38
N GLY A 150 9.67 -1.49 20.13
CA GLY A 150 9.29 -0.27 20.85
C GLY A 150 7.99 0.35 20.35
N VAL A 151 7.72 0.28 19.05
CA VAL A 151 6.56 0.94 18.43
C VAL A 151 5.43 -0.06 18.19
N GLU A 152 5.62 -1.02 17.29
CA GLU A 152 4.54 -1.92 16.86
C GLU A 152 4.07 -2.87 17.95
N ASP A 153 4.99 -3.41 18.75
CA ASP A 153 4.70 -4.38 19.81
C ASP A 153 4.58 -3.73 21.20
N THR A 154 4.62 -2.39 21.31
CA THR A 154 4.44 -1.74 22.62
C THR A 154 3.67 -0.41 22.53
N ALA A 155 4.19 0.60 21.83
CA ALA A 155 3.53 1.93 21.75
C ALA A 155 2.12 1.85 21.12
N MET A 156 1.96 1.08 20.05
CA MET A 156 0.69 0.86 19.36
C MET A 156 -0.34 0.05 20.17
N TYR A 157 0.07 -0.66 21.22
CA TYR A 157 -0.85 -1.32 22.16
C TYR A 157 -1.23 -0.43 23.34
N TYR A 158 -0.49 0.65 23.55
CA TYR A 158 -0.74 1.60 24.62
C TYR A 158 -1.58 2.80 24.15
N TYR A 159 -1.23 3.39 23.00
CA TYR A 159 -1.87 4.61 22.50
C TYR A 159 -3.16 4.27 21.73
N ASN A 160 -4.29 4.28 22.43
CA ASN A 160 -5.56 3.76 21.92
C ASN A 160 -6.51 4.86 21.41
N SER A 161 -6.00 6.02 20.99
CA SER A 161 -6.85 7.12 20.50
C SER A 161 -7.75 6.71 19.34
N PHE A 162 -7.18 5.96 18.38
CA PHE A 162 -7.91 5.36 17.27
C PHE A 162 -7.18 4.13 16.71
N ILE A 163 -7.58 2.93 17.14
CA ILE A 163 -6.81 1.69 16.92
C ILE A 163 -6.79 1.21 15.46
N ALA A 164 -7.59 1.82 14.57
CA ALA A 164 -7.53 1.53 13.13
C ALA A 164 -6.16 1.90 12.52
N ARG A 165 -5.44 2.85 13.15
CA ARG A 165 -4.13 3.35 12.72
C ARG A 165 -2.96 2.68 13.45
N ASN A 166 -3.28 1.80 14.40
CA ASN A 166 -2.30 1.03 15.17
C ASN A 166 -1.98 -0.25 14.39
N GLU A 167 -1.41 -0.09 13.20
CA GLU A 167 -1.16 -1.15 12.23
C GLU A 167 0.29 -1.13 11.73
N VAL A 168 0.81 -2.30 11.34
CA VAL A 168 2.17 -2.44 10.82
C VAL A 168 2.35 -1.55 9.57
N GLY A 169 3.35 -0.68 9.61
CA GLY A 169 3.63 0.28 8.53
C GLY A 169 2.76 1.55 8.54
N ASP A 170 1.87 1.73 9.51
CA ASP A 170 1.09 2.96 9.72
C ASP A 170 1.61 3.77 10.92
N SER A 171 1.05 4.95 11.15
CA SER A 171 1.32 5.78 12.33
C SER A 171 0.03 6.29 12.96
N PRO A 172 -0.16 6.13 14.29
CA PRO A 172 -1.28 6.72 15.03
C PRO A 172 -1.38 8.25 14.96
N GLU A 173 -0.31 8.95 14.57
CA GLU A 173 -0.31 10.41 14.35
C GLU A 173 -0.73 10.82 12.94
N SER A 174 -0.88 9.87 12.01
CA SER A 174 -1.21 10.18 10.62
C SER A 174 -2.68 10.60 10.49
N MET A 175 -2.92 11.75 9.85
CA MET A 175 -4.25 12.36 9.68
C MET A 175 -5.06 11.82 8.50
N GLY A 176 -4.50 10.89 7.73
CA GLY A 176 -5.09 10.37 6.48
C GLY A 176 -4.44 11.01 5.26
N MET A 177 -5.05 10.83 4.10
CA MET A 177 -4.65 11.46 2.83
C MET A 177 -5.88 12.04 2.16
N SER A 178 -5.72 13.19 1.51
CA SER A 178 -6.69 13.71 0.56
C SER A 178 -6.75 12.84 -0.71
N VAL A 179 -7.82 13.00 -1.49
CA VAL A 179 -7.98 12.31 -2.78
C VAL A 179 -6.86 12.71 -3.75
N GLU A 180 -6.47 13.99 -3.73
CA GLU A 180 -5.39 14.55 -4.53
C GLU A 180 -4.03 13.93 -4.18
N GLU A 181 -3.71 13.84 -2.88
CA GLU A 181 -2.48 13.19 -2.40
C GLU A 181 -2.46 11.70 -2.77
N PHE A 182 -3.59 11.00 -2.61
CA PHE A 182 -3.69 9.60 -3.01
C PHE A 182 -3.43 9.41 -4.51
N HIS A 183 -3.99 10.27 -5.37
CA HIS A 183 -3.73 10.23 -6.80
C HIS A 183 -2.27 10.46 -7.15
N LEU A 184 -1.61 11.42 -6.50
CA LEU A 184 -0.18 11.69 -6.67
C LEU A 184 0.65 10.46 -6.26
N GLU A 185 0.31 9.82 -5.14
CA GLU A 185 0.97 8.59 -4.68
C GLU A 185 0.79 7.43 -5.68
N MET A 186 -0.38 7.29 -6.30
CA MET A 186 -0.60 6.27 -7.33
C MET A 186 0.23 6.54 -8.60
N GLN A 187 0.38 7.80 -9.00
CA GLN A 187 1.25 8.18 -10.11
C GLN A 187 2.73 7.91 -9.79
N ASN A 188 3.17 8.26 -8.58
CA ASN A 188 4.53 7.98 -8.10
C ASN A 188 4.79 6.47 -8.04
N ARG A 189 3.85 5.70 -7.51
CA ARG A 189 3.91 4.22 -7.48
C ARG A 189 4.04 3.65 -8.88
N GLN A 190 3.22 4.08 -9.84
CA GLN A 190 3.31 3.61 -11.23
C GLN A 190 4.69 3.90 -11.84
N LYS A 191 5.27 5.06 -11.56
CA LYS A 191 6.56 5.46 -12.11
C LYS A 191 7.73 4.67 -11.51
N ASN A 192 7.74 4.51 -10.20
CA ASN A 192 8.93 4.04 -9.48
C ASN A 192 8.83 2.56 -9.08
N TRP A 193 7.62 2.06 -8.79
CA TRP A 193 7.39 0.69 -8.30
C TRP A 193 6.11 0.07 -8.90
N PRO A 194 6.00 -0.04 -10.23
CA PRO A 194 4.77 -0.49 -10.90
C PRO A 194 4.34 -1.92 -10.54
N MET A 195 5.27 -2.74 -10.05
CA MET A 195 5.05 -4.14 -9.67
C MET A 195 5.03 -4.37 -8.16
N THR A 196 4.99 -3.31 -7.35
CA THR A 196 4.91 -3.45 -5.88
C THR A 196 3.59 -4.10 -5.45
N MET A 197 3.61 -4.77 -4.29
CA MET A 197 2.41 -5.37 -3.71
C MET A 197 1.46 -4.29 -3.18
N ASN A 198 0.17 -4.48 -3.44
CA ASN A 198 -0.93 -3.75 -2.79
C ASN A 198 -1.55 -4.70 -1.77
N ALA A 199 -1.02 -4.72 -0.55
CA ALA A 199 -1.51 -5.57 0.53
C ALA A 199 -2.44 -4.79 1.47
N THR A 200 -3.46 -5.47 1.98
CA THR A 200 -4.41 -4.92 2.95
C THR A 200 -4.58 -5.80 4.19
N SER A 201 -4.28 -7.10 4.14
CA SER A 201 -4.23 -7.97 5.31
C SER A 201 -3.04 -8.90 5.15
N THR A 202 -2.40 -9.30 6.25
CA THR A 202 -1.33 -10.29 6.26
C THR A 202 -1.40 -11.17 7.51
N HIS A 203 -0.51 -12.14 7.64
CA HIS A 203 -0.36 -12.93 8.86
C HIS A 203 0.18 -12.11 10.05
N ASP A 204 0.74 -10.92 9.81
CA ASP A 204 1.35 -10.06 10.84
C ASP A 204 0.57 -8.77 11.09
N THR A 205 -0.47 -8.46 10.30
CA THR A 205 -1.33 -7.31 10.59
C THR A 205 -2.01 -7.49 11.94
N LYS A 206 -2.05 -6.40 12.73
CA LYS A 206 -2.63 -6.36 14.07
C LYS A 206 -4.13 -6.65 14.05
N ARG A 207 -4.82 -6.33 12.95
CA ARG A 207 -6.26 -6.51 12.76
C ARG A 207 -6.59 -6.95 11.34
N GLY A 208 -7.73 -7.62 11.16
CA GLY A 208 -8.26 -7.95 9.84
C GLY A 208 -8.64 -6.70 9.06
N GLU A 209 -8.64 -6.80 7.73
CA GLU A 209 -8.84 -5.63 6.87
C GLU A 209 -10.23 -5.02 6.99
N ASP A 210 -11.25 -5.83 7.29
CA ASP A 210 -12.62 -5.37 7.45
C ASP A 210 -12.90 -4.82 8.86
N VAL A 211 -12.09 -5.22 9.85
CA VAL A 211 -12.07 -4.58 11.18
C VAL A 211 -11.66 -3.12 11.02
N ARG A 212 -10.58 -2.84 10.29
CA ARG A 212 -10.12 -1.47 10.05
C ARG A 212 -11.10 -0.68 9.20
N ALA A 213 -11.72 -1.30 8.19
CA ALA A 213 -12.75 -0.64 7.37
C ALA A 213 -13.96 -0.19 8.20
N ARG A 214 -14.42 -1.02 9.16
CA ARG A 214 -15.49 -0.66 10.12
C ARG A 214 -15.06 0.45 11.06
N LEU A 215 -13.86 0.35 11.63
CA LEU A 215 -13.35 1.38 12.53
C LEU A 215 -13.24 2.73 11.84
N ASN A 216 -12.79 2.78 10.57
CA ASN A 216 -12.69 4.03 9.81
C ASN A 216 -14.03 4.78 9.69
N VAL A 217 -15.18 4.11 9.79
CA VAL A 217 -16.49 4.77 9.85
C VAL A 217 -16.62 5.67 11.09
N ILE A 218 -16.02 5.30 12.23
CA ILE A 218 -16.03 6.12 13.45
C ILE A 218 -15.41 7.49 13.18
N SER A 219 -14.40 7.57 12.31
CA SER A 219 -13.77 8.85 11.95
C SER A 219 -14.69 9.79 11.15
N GLU A 220 -15.74 9.26 10.53
CA GLU A 220 -16.77 10.00 9.79
C GLU A 220 -17.90 10.53 10.70
N ILE A 221 -18.12 9.87 11.85
CA ILE A 221 -19.17 10.20 12.83
C ILE A 221 -18.61 10.27 14.27
N PRO A 222 -17.56 11.07 14.54
CA PRO A 222 -16.87 11.08 15.82
C PRO A 222 -17.78 11.50 16.98
N GLY A 223 -18.71 12.42 16.75
CA GLY A 223 -19.74 12.85 17.71
C GLY A 223 -20.51 11.69 18.34
N GLU A 224 -21.09 10.83 17.49
CA GLU A 224 -21.88 9.69 17.93
C GLU A 224 -21.05 8.66 18.70
N TRP A 225 -19.78 8.47 18.31
CA TRP A 225 -18.87 7.58 19.02
C TRP A 225 -18.55 8.10 20.42
N MET A 226 -18.21 9.38 20.55
CA MET A 226 -17.85 10.00 21.84
C MET A 226 -19.02 9.93 22.83
N GLU A 227 -20.23 10.27 22.38
CA GLU A 227 -21.45 10.20 23.20
C GLU A 227 -21.74 8.76 23.67
N ASN A 228 -21.60 7.78 22.77
CA ASN A 228 -21.81 6.38 23.09
C ASN A 228 -20.76 5.84 24.07
N VAL A 229 -19.49 6.19 23.89
CA VAL A 229 -18.42 5.79 24.81
C VAL A 229 -18.68 6.31 26.22
N GLU A 230 -18.97 7.60 26.38
CA GLU A 230 -19.26 8.18 27.71
C GLU A 230 -20.46 7.48 28.37
N LYS A 231 -21.51 7.20 27.58
CA LYS A 231 -22.67 6.44 28.04
C LYS A 231 -22.32 5.01 28.45
N TRP A 232 -21.53 4.30 27.65
CA TRP A 232 -21.15 2.91 27.94
C TRP A 232 -20.26 2.82 29.18
N MET A 233 -19.33 3.76 29.37
CA MET A 233 -18.50 3.84 30.57
C MET A 233 -19.34 3.98 31.83
N GLU A 234 -20.41 4.79 31.80
CA GLU A 234 -21.32 4.94 32.94
C GLU A 234 -22.14 3.66 33.20
N ILE A 235 -22.70 3.05 32.15
CA ILE A 235 -23.50 1.81 32.27
C ILE A 235 -22.63 0.65 32.81
N ASN A 236 -21.38 0.55 32.35
CA ASN A 236 -20.49 -0.57 32.65
C ASN A 236 -19.69 -0.38 33.94
N LYS A 237 -19.75 0.81 34.57
CA LYS A 237 -18.99 1.18 35.77
C LYS A 237 -19.09 0.15 36.90
N GLN A 238 -20.26 -0.46 37.05
CA GLN A 238 -20.52 -1.48 38.09
C GLN A 238 -19.66 -2.76 37.96
N PHE A 239 -19.10 -3.04 36.78
CA PHE A 239 -18.27 -4.22 36.53
C PHE A 239 -16.77 -3.95 36.68
N LYS A 240 -16.38 -2.70 36.94
CA LYS A 240 -15.00 -2.36 37.24
C LYS A 240 -14.65 -2.80 38.65
N THR A 241 -13.43 -3.28 38.81
CA THR A 241 -12.88 -3.66 40.12
C THR A 241 -11.60 -2.89 40.39
N VAL A 242 -11.27 -2.66 41.66
CA VAL A 242 -10.02 -1.96 42.01
C VAL A 242 -8.91 -2.99 42.18
N VAL A 243 -7.87 -2.91 41.35
CA VAL A 243 -6.66 -3.73 41.41
C VAL A 243 -5.46 -2.78 41.52
N ASN A 244 -4.54 -3.05 42.46
CA ASN A 244 -3.37 -2.20 42.73
C ASN A 244 -3.68 -0.70 42.91
N GLY A 245 -4.86 -0.37 43.46
CA GLY A 245 -5.29 1.01 43.73
C GLY A 245 -5.84 1.76 42.52
N SER A 246 -6.06 1.10 41.38
CA SER A 246 -6.67 1.67 40.18
C SER A 246 -7.85 0.84 39.68
N ASP A 247 -8.76 1.46 38.95
CA ASP A 247 -9.84 0.73 38.27
C ASP A 247 -9.27 -0.22 37.21
N SER A 248 -9.80 -1.44 37.18
CA SER A 248 -9.53 -2.47 36.18
C SER A 248 -10.84 -2.90 35.52
N PRO A 249 -10.97 -2.76 34.18
CA PRO A 249 -10.01 -2.15 33.26
C PRO A 249 -9.80 -0.65 33.53
N THR A 250 -8.59 -0.17 33.25
CA THR A 250 -8.30 1.27 33.19
C THR A 250 -9.14 1.92 32.08
N VAL A 251 -9.30 3.24 32.12
CA VAL A 251 -10.09 3.96 31.08
C VAL A 251 -9.48 3.75 29.68
N ASN A 252 -8.16 3.64 29.58
CA ASN A 252 -7.47 3.38 28.32
C ASN A 252 -7.77 1.98 27.75
N GLU A 253 -7.84 0.97 28.63
CA GLU A 253 -8.17 -0.41 28.26
C GLU A 253 -9.66 -0.57 27.94
N GLU A 254 -10.55 0.07 28.70
CA GLU A 254 -11.99 0.08 28.41
C GLU A 254 -12.27 0.70 27.03
N TYR A 255 -11.61 1.83 26.72
CA TYR A 255 -11.72 2.47 25.40
C TYR A 255 -11.19 1.57 24.26
N PHE A 256 -10.13 0.79 24.53
CA PHE A 256 -9.61 -0.22 23.60
C PHE A 256 -10.61 -1.37 23.39
N ILE A 257 -11.26 -1.85 24.45
CA ILE A 257 -12.29 -2.90 24.38
C ILE A 257 -13.44 -2.44 23.50
N TYR A 258 -13.96 -1.22 23.68
CA TYR A 258 -15.05 -0.71 22.86
C TYR A 258 -14.71 -0.61 21.38
N GLN A 259 -13.52 -0.11 21.03
CA GLN A 259 -13.09 -0.07 19.62
C GLN A 259 -12.92 -1.48 19.06
N THR A 260 -12.33 -2.39 19.83
CA THR A 260 -12.17 -3.79 19.42
C THR A 260 -13.53 -4.41 19.12
N LEU A 261 -14.52 -4.25 20.02
CA LEU A 261 -15.89 -4.69 19.79
C LEU A 261 -16.50 -4.03 18.55
N ALA A 262 -16.39 -2.71 18.40
CA ALA A 262 -16.93 -1.97 17.26
C ALA A 262 -16.41 -2.54 15.92
N GLY A 263 -15.12 -2.88 15.85
CA GLY A 263 -14.51 -3.47 14.67
C GLY A 263 -14.86 -4.96 14.45
N THR A 264 -14.86 -5.78 15.50
CA THR A 264 -14.90 -7.25 15.35
C THR A 264 -16.27 -7.89 15.57
N PHE A 265 -17.26 -7.16 16.08
CA PHE A 265 -18.55 -7.76 16.46
C PHE A 265 -19.21 -8.51 15.29
N PRO A 266 -19.72 -9.74 15.52
CA PRO A 266 -20.27 -10.57 14.45
C PRO A 266 -21.48 -9.94 13.73
N PHE A 267 -21.63 -10.20 12.43
CA PHE A 267 -22.77 -9.70 11.64
C PHE A 267 -24.13 -10.28 12.06
N ASN A 268 -24.15 -11.44 12.72
CA ASN A 268 -25.37 -12.01 13.32
C ASN A 268 -25.76 -11.33 14.64
N GLN A 269 -24.96 -10.35 15.10
CA GLN A 269 -25.17 -9.54 16.30
C GLN A 269 -25.23 -10.33 17.60
N GLN A 270 -24.62 -11.51 17.62
CA GLN A 270 -24.56 -12.36 18.80
C GLN A 270 -23.11 -12.52 19.24
N ALA A 271 -22.86 -12.23 20.51
CA ALA A 271 -21.59 -12.54 21.18
C ALA A 271 -21.65 -13.97 21.73
N ASP A 272 -21.56 -14.96 20.84
CA ASP A 272 -21.49 -16.36 21.25
C ASP A 272 -20.18 -16.68 21.99
N GLU A 273 -20.12 -17.85 22.65
CA GLU A 273 -18.91 -18.27 23.39
C GLU A 273 -17.67 -18.37 22.48
N GLY A 274 -17.84 -18.69 21.20
CA GLY A 274 -16.74 -18.74 20.24
C GLY A 274 -16.11 -17.37 20.00
N PHE A 275 -16.94 -16.34 19.85
CA PHE A 275 -16.50 -14.95 19.75
C PHE A 275 -15.89 -14.45 21.06
N ILE A 276 -16.55 -14.70 22.20
CA ILE A 276 -16.07 -14.28 23.51
C ILE A 276 -14.68 -14.86 23.80
N ASN A 277 -14.48 -16.16 23.59
CA ASN A 277 -13.18 -16.79 23.84
C ASN A 277 -12.06 -16.19 22.96
N ARG A 278 -12.34 -15.94 21.67
CA ARG A 278 -11.38 -15.26 20.78
C ARG A 278 -11.04 -13.85 21.27
N LEU A 279 -12.04 -13.11 21.74
CA LEU A 279 -11.87 -11.75 22.25
C LEU A 279 -11.02 -11.76 23.53
N GLU A 280 -11.29 -12.66 24.46
CA GLU A 280 -10.52 -12.77 25.70
C GLU A 280 -9.05 -13.11 25.45
N GLU A 281 -8.77 -14.07 24.57
CA GLU A 281 -7.39 -14.40 24.15
C GLU A 281 -6.69 -13.18 23.54
N TYR A 282 -7.39 -12.42 22.70
CA TYR A 282 -6.87 -11.19 22.10
C TYR A 282 -6.59 -10.10 23.14
N LEU A 283 -7.49 -9.92 24.10
CA LEU A 283 -7.33 -8.92 25.16
C LEU A 283 -6.11 -9.26 26.03
N LEU A 284 -5.97 -10.50 26.49
CA LEU A 284 -4.79 -10.93 27.27
C LEU A 284 -3.49 -10.66 26.51
N LYS A 285 -3.44 -11.02 25.22
CA LYS A 285 -2.27 -10.73 24.38
C LYS A 285 -2.00 -9.23 24.30
N SER A 286 -3.02 -8.42 24.02
CA SER A 286 -2.89 -6.98 23.84
C SER A 286 -2.44 -6.26 25.12
N LEU A 287 -3.00 -6.64 26.27
CA LEU A 287 -2.63 -6.13 27.59
C LEU A 287 -1.15 -6.40 27.90
N ARG A 288 -0.70 -7.64 27.66
CA ARG A 288 0.70 -8.04 27.88
C ARG A 288 1.67 -7.36 26.91
N GLU A 289 1.25 -7.04 25.69
CA GLU A 289 2.06 -6.29 24.74
C GLU A 289 2.19 -4.80 25.11
N ALA A 290 1.19 -4.17 25.72
CA ALA A 290 1.26 -2.78 26.16
C ALA A 290 2.35 -2.55 27.24
N LYS A 291 2.64 -3.60 28.05
CA LYS A 291 3.68 -3.62 29.09
C LYS A 291 3.51 -2.46 30.08
N THR A 292 2.27 -2.16 30.47
CA THR A 292 1.93 -1.14 31.48
C THR A 292 1.48 -1.79 32.78
N ASP A 293 0.36 -2.53 32.72
CA ASP A 293 -0.33 -3.07 33.91
C ASP A 293 -0.13 -4.58 34.04
N THR A 294 0.21 -5.27 32.94
CA THR A 294 0.65 -6.66 32.90
C THR A 294 1.71 -6.85 31.79
N ASN A 295 2.46 -7.94 31.83
CA ASN A 295 3.45 -8.28 30.81
C ASN A 295 3.70 -9.79 30.72
N TRP A 296 4.40 -10.24 29.69
CA TRP A 296 4.68 -11.66 29.45
C TRP A 296 5.63 -12.32 30.47
N VAL A 297 6.47 -11.56 31.18
CA VAL A 297 7.48 -12.10 32.10
C VAL A 297 6.93 -12.26 33.51
N ASP A 298 6.17 -11.26 33.96
CA ASP A 298 5.54 -11.22 35.29
C ASP A 298 4.10 -10.73 35.13
N PRO A 299 3.14 -11.63 34.80
CA PRO A 299 1.76 -11.26 34.55
C PRO A 299 1.01 -10.86 35.82
N ASP A 300 0.28 -9.74 35.78
CA ASP A 300 -0.69 -9.40 36.83
C ASP A 300 -2.00 -10.15 36.60
N GLU A 301 -2.09 -11.36 37.16
CA GLU A 301 -3.27 -12.21 37.01
C GLU A 301 -4.54 -11.59 37.61
N ALA A 302 -4.43 -10.74 38.63
CA ALA A 302 -5.60 -10.12 39.25
C ALA A 302 -6.21 -9.07 38.31
N HIS A 303 -5.35 -8.24 37.70
CA HIS A 303 -5.74 -7.28 36.68
C HIS A 303 -6.30 -7.98 35.45
N GLU A 304 -5.62 -9.00 34.94
CA GLU A 304 -6.09 -9.78 33.77
C GLU A 304 -7.48 -10.38 34.02
N LYS A 305 -7.72 -11.01 35.17
CA LYS A 305 -9.03 -11.57 35.53
C LYS A 305 -10.12 -10.50 35.63
N ALA A 306 -9.79 -9.32 36.14
CA ALA A 306 -10.72 -8.20 36.22
C ALA A 306 -11.15 -7.69 34.83
N VAL A 307 -10.21 -7.51 33.90
CA VAL A 307 -10.51 -7.09 32.52
C VAL A 307 -11.37 -8.14 31.80
N LEU A 308 -11.06 -9.43 31.95
CA LEU A 308 -11.86 -10.51 31.37
C LEU A 308 -13.27 -10.57 31.96
N HIS A 309 -13.38 -10.45 33.29
CA HIS A 309 -14.68 -10.40 33.97
C HIS A 309 -15.54 -9.23 33.49
N PHE A 310 -14.94 -8.04 33.37
CA PHE A 310 -15.61 -6.87 32.79
C PHE A 310 -16.12 -7.16 31.38
N THR A 311 -15.26 -7.71 30.52
CA THR A 311 -15.59 -7.99 29.11
C THR A 311 -16.75 -9.00 28.98
N ARG A 312 -16.73 -10.11 29.74
CA ARG A 312 -17.85 -11.07 29.76
C ARG A 312 -19.12 -10.45 30.29
N SER A 313 -19.04 -9.64 31.35
CA SER A 313 -20.20 -9.03 31.98
C SER A 313 -20.94 -8.06 31.04
N ILE A 314 -20.20 -7.24 30.29
CA ILE A 314 -20.83 -6.28 29.36
C ILE A 314 -21.46 -6.96 28.15
N LEU A 315 -20.98 -8.14 27.76
CA LEU A 315 -21.49 -8.94 26.64
C LEU A 315 -22.66 -9.86 27.03
N ASN A 316 -23.11 -9.85 28.28
CA ASN A 316 -24.31 -10.57 28.69
C ASN A 316 -25.56 -9.97 28.02
N HIS A 317 -26.39 -10.81 27.38
CA HIS A 317 -27.63 -10.39 26.70
C HIS A 317 -28.66 -9.69 27.61
N GLN A 318 -28.62 -9.94 28.92
CA GLN A 318 -29.50 -9.27 29.89
C GLN A 318 -28.99 -7.86 30.25
N HIS A 319 -27.74 -7.55 29.92
CA HIS A 319 -27.12 -6.28 30.27
C HIS A 319 -27.48 -5.18 29.26
N SER A 320 -27.72 -3.96 29.76
CA SER A 320 -28.21 -2.84 28.94
C SER A 320 -27.19 -2.29 27.94
N PHE A 321 -25.90 -2.62 28.10
CA PHE A 321 -24.84 -2.23 27.17
C PHE A 321 -25.14 -2.68 25.74
N LEU A 322 -25.48 -3.95 25.52
CA LEU A 322 -25.73 -4.48 24.16
C LEU A 322 -26.91 -3.78 23.48
N ASN A 323 -27.96 -3.44 24.23
CA ASN A 323 -29.09 -2.68 23.71
C ASN A 323 -28.68 -1.28 23.20
N SER A 324 -27.69 -0.67 23.83
CA SER A 324 -27.14 0.62 23.38
C SER A 324 -26.04 0.47 22.33
N PHE A 325 -25.28 -0.62 22.35
CA PHE A 325 -24.11 -0.85 21.50
C PHE A 325 -24.50 -1.35 20.10
N ILE A 326 -25.41 -2.33 20.03
CA ILE A 326 -25.79 -3.00 18.78
C ILE A 326 -26.28 -2.02 17.70
N PRO A 327 -27.14 -1.02 17.97
CA PRO A 327 -27.58 -0.08 16.93
C PRO A 327 -26.43 0.71 16.30
N PHE A 328 -25.49 1.20 17.12
CA PHE A 328 -24.29 1.89 16.63
C PHE A 328 -23.38 0.92 15.87
N GLN A 329 -23.17 -0.28 16.40
CA GLN A 329 -22.36 -1.33 15.76
C GLN A 329 -22.93 -1.73 14.39
N GLN A 330 -24.26 -1.88 14.28
CA GLN A 330 -24.92 -2.14 13.01
C GLN A 330 -24.60 -1.04 12.00
N LYS A 331 -24.77 0.24 12.39
CA LYS A 331 -24.46 1.38 11.53
C LYS A 331 -23.02 1.32 11.00
N ILE A 332 -22.02 1.22 11.88
CA ILE A 332 -20.62 1.13 11.45
C ILE A 332 -20.34 -0.12 10.61
N SER A 333 -21.02 -1.24 10.86
CA SER A 333 -20.85 -2.45 10.06
C SER A 333 -21.36 -2.28 8.63
N GLN A 334 -22.44 -1.53 8.43
CA GLN A 334 -23.06 -1.32 7.12
C GLN A 334 -22.24 -0.37 6.24
N TYR A 335 -21.76 0.74 6.80
CA TYR A 335 -20.82 1.62 6.09
C TYR A 335 -19.44 0.98 5.95
N GLY A 336 -19.03 0.16 6.93
CA GLY A 336 -17.80 -0.64 6.89
C GLY A 336 -17.76 -1.61 5.70
N ILE A 337 -18.90 -2.21 5.32
CA ILE A 337 -19.01 -3.02 4.09
C ILE A 337 -18.62 -2.19 2.85
N ILE A 338 -19.09 -0.95 2.75
CA ILE A 338 -18.78 -0.08 1.60
C ILE A 338 -17.31 0.30 1.60
N ASN A 339 -16.75 0.64 2.77
CA ASN A 339 -15.31 0.93 2.92
C ASN A 339 -14.45 -0.28 2.55
N SER A 340 -14.83 -1.49 2.97
CA SER A 340 -14.15 -2.74 2.60
C SER A 340 -14.19 -3.03 1.10
N LEU A 341 -15.35 -2.85 0.46
CA LEU A 341 -15.49 -3.04 -0.99
C LEU A 341 -14.67 -2.00 -1.76
N SER A 342 -14.68 -0.75 -1.29
CA SER A 342 -13.84 0.32 -1.86
C SER A 342 -12.36 -0.01 -1.74
N GLN A 343 -11.92 -0.57 -0.62
CA GLN A 343 -10.56 -1.04 -0.41
C GLN A 343 -10.18 -2.17 -1.38
N VAL A 344 -11.03 -3.19 -1.55
CA VAL A 344 -10.80 -4.26 -2.55
C VAL A 344 -10.69 -3.69 -3.95
N PHE A 345 -11.56 -2.74 -4.28
CA PHE A 345 -11.59 -2.08 -5.58
C PHE A 345 -10.30 -1.31 -5.86
N LEU A 346 -9.85 -0.50 -4.90
CA LEU A 346 -8.59 0.24 -4.99
C LEU A 346 -7.40 -0.70 -5.10
N LYS A 347 -7.34 -1.71 -4.22
CA LYS A 347 -6.29 -2.74 -4.21
C LYS A 347 -6.11 -3.38 -5.59
N ALA A 348 -7.22 -3.75 -6.24
CA ALA A 348 -7.22 -4.45 -7.51
C ALA A 348 -7.06 -3.56 -8.75
N THR A 349 -7.42 -2.26 -8.68
CA THR A 349 -7.46 -1.38 -9.88
C THR A 349 -6.33 -0.35 -9.92
N CYS A 350 -5.73 0.00 -8.78
CA CYS A 350 -4.56 0.87 -8.72
C CYS A 350 -3.29 0.20 -9.31
N PRO A 351 -2.24 0.98 -9.63
CA PRO A 351 -0.93 0.45 -10.00
C PRO A 351 -0.36 -0.47 -8.90
N GLY A 352 0.38 -1.50 -9.30
CA GLY A 352 0.84 -2.57 -8.41
C GLY A 352 0.12 -3.91 -8.62
N ILE A 353 0.53 -4.88 -7.81
CA ILE A 353 0.03 -6.26 -7.79
C ILE A 353 -0.83 -6.45 -6.55
N PRO A 354 -2.16 -6.68 -6.70
CA PRO A 354 -3.04 -6.89 -5.56
C PRO A 354 -2.67 -8.18 -4.83
N ASP A 355 -2.53 -8.06 -3.51
CA ASP A 355 -2.31 -9.20 -2.62
C ASP A 355 -3.59 -9.52 -1.84
N PHE A 356 -3.86 -10.81 -1.66
CA PHE A 356 -5.02 -11.30 -0.92
C PHE A 356 -4.55 -12.36 0.04
N TYR A 357 -4.49 -12.00 1.33
CA TYR A 357 -4.26 -12.98 2.38
C TYR A 357 -5.42 -13.98 2.45
N GLN A 358 -5.11 -15.22 2.78
CA GLN A 358 -6.04 -16.34 2.69
C GLN A 358 -7.36 -16.06 3.43
N GLY A 359 -8.49 -16.26 2.74
CA GLY A 359 -9.83 -16.13 3.33
C GLY A 359 -10.43 -14.71 3.28
N THR A 360 -9.65 -13.68 2.91
CA THR A 360 -10.07 -12.27 2.87
C THR A 360 -11.00 -11.91 1.70
N GLU A 361 -11.29 -12.85 0.81
CA GLU A 361 -12.36 -12.76 -0.16
C GLU A 361 -13.76 -12.73 0.48
N LEU A 362 -13.88 -13.18 1.75
CA LEU A 362 -15.03 -12.91 2.63
C LEU A 362 -14.64 -11.91 3.73
N TRP A 363 -15.55 -11.66 4.68
CA TRP A 363 -15.29 -10.73 5.77
C TRP A 363 -14.18 -11.23 6.72
N ASP A 364 -13.06 -10.52 6.75
CA ASP A 364 -11.94 -10.69 7.65
C ASP A 364 -12.12 -9.81 8.91
N LEU A 365 -12.85 -10.37 9.87
CA LEU A 365 -13.06 -9.80 11.21
C LEU A 365 -12.08 -10.39 12.23
N SER A 366 -10.87 -10.73 11.79
CA SER A 366 -9.86 -11.33 12.63
C SER A 366 -9.16 -10.29 13.51
N MET A 367 -8.74 -10.72 14.69
CA MET A 367 -7.82 -10.00 15.58
C MET A 367 -6.37 -10.41 15.26
N VAL A 368 -5.39 -9.96 16.04
CA VAL A 368 -3.98 -10.29 15.81
C VAL A 368 -3.72 -11.80 15.94
N ASP A 369 -2.63 -12.29 15.35
CA ASP A 369 -2.08 -13.64 15.55
C ASP A 369 -2.24 -14.14 17.00
N PRO A 370 -2.76 -15.35 17.26
CA PRO A 370 -3.10 -16.40 16.30
C PRO A 370 -4.50 -16.31 15.68
N ASP A 371 -5.31 -15.30 15.99
CA ASP A 371 -6.70 -15.24 15.49
C ASP A 371 -6.78 -15.07 13.96
N ASN A 372 -5.84 -14.36 13.36
CA ASN A 372 -5.68 -14.22 11.90
C ASN A 372 -5.07 -15.45 11.21
N ARG A 373 -4.76 -16.52 11.96
CA ARG A 373 -4.22 -17.79 11.43
C ARG A 373 -5.21 -18.95 11.48
N ARG A 374 -6.48 -18.68 11.85
CA ARG A 374 -7.56 -19.67 11.83
C ARG A 374 -7.72 -20.30 10.43
N PRO A 375 -8.14 -21.58 10.35
CA PRO A 375 -8.29 -22.27 9.07
C PRO A 375 -9.36 -21.62 8.19
N VAL A 376 -9.10 -21.62 6.88
CA VAL A 376 -10.03 -21.09 5.87
C VAL A 376 -10.89 -22.22 5.32
N ASP A 377 -12.22 -22.03 5.36
CA ASP A 377 -13.16 -22.95 4.72
C ASP A 377 -13.25 -22.66 3.21
N TYR A 378 -12.39 -23.33 2.44
CA TYR A 378 -12.36 -23.24 0.98
C TYR A 378 -13.50 -23.97 0.29
N VAL A 379 -14.11 -24.98 0.94
CA VAL A 379 -15.23 -25.74 0.38
C VAL A 379 -16.44 -24.83 0.28
N LEU A 380 -16.78 -24.13 1.37
CA LEU A 380 -17.83 -23.14 1.42
C LEU A 380 -17.65 -22.07 0.34
N ARG A 381 -16.46 -21.47 0.25
CA ARG A 381 -16.16 -20.39 -0.71
C ARG A 381 -16.26 -20.84 -2.15
N HIS A 382 -15.79 -22.05 -2.46
CA HIS A 382 -15.90 -22.61 -3.79
C HIS A 382 -17.36 -22.82 -4.19
N GLN A 383 -18.17 -23.36 -3.27
CA GLN A 383 -19.59 -23.56 -3.49
C GLN A 383 -20.32 -22.21 -3.68
N MET A 384 -20.12 -21.26 -2.76
CA MET A 384 -20.68 -19.91 -2.85
C MET A 384 -20.36 -19.27 -4.20
N LEU A 385 -19.08 -19.26 -4.61
CA LEU A 385 -18.68 -18.64 -5.87
C LEU A 385 -19.33 -19.32 -7.09
N LYS A 386 -19.44 -20.65 -7.08
CA LYS A 386 -20.08 -21.40 -8.17
C LYS A 386 -21.55 -21.04 -8.31
N GLU A 387 -22.29 -21.04 -7.21
CA GLU A 387 -23.71 -20.65 -7.16
C GLU A 387 -23.91 -19.21 -7.62
N MET A 388 -23.01 -18.30 -7.22
CA MET A 388 -23.04 -16.90 -7.62
C MET A 388 -22.81 -16.70 -9.12
N ILE A 389 -21.85 -17.42 -9.71
CA ILE A 389 -21.58 -17.38 -11.16
C ILE A 389 -22.80 -17.90 -11.95
N GLU A 390 -23.44 -18.96 -11.47
CA GLU A 390 -24.64 -19.53 -12.10
C GLU A 390 -25.84 -18.58 -12.01
N HIS A 391 -26.08 -18.00 -10.83
CA HIS A 391 -27.14 -17.02 -10.61
C HIS A 391 -26.95 -15.78 -11.49
N HIS A 392 -25.75 -15.17 -11.51
CA HIS A 392 -25.46 -14.00 -12.36
C HIS A 392 -25.65 -14.29 -13.85
N ARG A 393 -25.29 -15.49 -14.32
CA ARG A 393 -25.48 -15.89 -15.72
C ARG A 393 -26.95 -16.00 -16.10
N ASN A 394 -27.79 -16.50 -15.19
CA ASN A 394 -29.21 -16.74 -15.45
C ASN A 394 -30.05 -15.46 -15.29
N ASP A 395 -29.76 -14.67 -14.26
CA ASP A 395 -30.44 -13.41 -13.95
C ASP A 395 -29.45 -12.43 -13.28
N ALA A 396 -28.81 -11.60 -14.09
CA ALA A 396 -27.85 -10.61 -13.60
C ALA A 396 -28.51 -9.57 -12.68
N GLU A 397 -29.74 -9.13 -12.97
CA GLU A 397 -30.39 -8.07 -12.21
C GLU A 397 -30.84 -8.55 -10.83
N GLY A 398 -31.50 -9.71 -10.78
CA GLY A 398 -31.87 -10.38 -9.54
C GLY A 398 -30.66 -10.75 -8.70
N PHE A 399 -29.56 -11.17 -9.34
CA PHE A 399 -28.30 -11.45 -8.66
C PHE A 399 -27.76 -10.23 -7.89
N TYR A 400 -27.64 -9.06 -8.53
CA TYR A 400 -27.11 -7.87 -7.84
C TYR A 400 -27.99 -7.45 -6.65
N ASN A 401 -29.33 -7.54 -6.80
CA ASN A 401 -30.26 -7.30 -5.70
C ASN A 401 -30.05 -8.30 -4.56
N HIS A 402 -29.92 -9.59 -4.89
CA HIS A 402 -29.71 -10.65 -3.91
C HIS A 402 -28.41 -10.43 -3.13
N VAL A 403 -27.30 -10.16 -3.82
CA VAL A 403 -25.99 -9.98 -3.20
C VAL A 403 -25.93 -8.72 -2.34
N TYR A 404 -26.59 -7.63 -2.76
CA TYR A 404 -26.69 -6.42 -1.95
C TYR A 404 -27.55 -6.62 -0.69
N ASN A 405 -28.71 -7.27 -0.82
CA ASN A 405 -29.60 -7.51 0.31
C ASN A 405 -29.02 -8.51 1.32
N ASN A 406 -28.15 -9.43 0.87
CA ASN A 406 -27.47 -10.42 1.71
C ASN A 406 -25.98 -10.09 1.93
N ARG A 407 -25.59 -8.81 1.82
CA ARG A 407 -24.19 -8.35 1.90
C ARG A 407 -23.44 -8.79 3.16
N GLN A 408 -24.14 -8.94 4.29
CA GLN A 408 -23.58 -9.40 5.56
C GLN A 408 -22.95 -10.81 5.47
N SER A 409 -23.34 -11.63 4.48
CA SER A 409 -22.75 -12.95 4.22
C SER A 409 -21.30 -12.91 3.72
N GLY A 410 -20.86 -11.77 3.16
CA GLY A 410 -19.55 -11.64 2.52
C GLY A 410 -19.55 -12.02 1.04
N GLY A 411 -20.64 -12.60 0.52
CA GLY A 411 -20.77 -12.96 -0.89
C GLY A 411 -20.47 -11.79 -1.83
N ILE A 412 -20.88 -10.57 -1.46
CA ILE A 412 -20.60 -9.36 -2.26
C ILE A 412 -19.11 -9.08 -2.43
N LYS A 413 -18.31 -9.30 -1.37
CA LYS A 413 -16.86 -9.14 -1.41
C LYS A 413 -16.20 -10.25 -2.23
N LEU A 414 -16.69 -11.47 -2.11
CA LEU A 414 -16.23 -12.62 -2.89
C LEU A 414 -16.45 -12.39 -4.39
N TRP A 415 -17.65 -11.94 -4.75
CA TRP A 415 -18.00 -11.60 -6.13
C TRP A 415 -17.13 -10.48 -6.69
N MET A 416 -16.99 -9.38 -5.94
CA MET A 416 -16.19 -8.23 -6.39
C MET A 416 -14.72 -8.62 -6.58
N THR A 417 -14.16 -9.38 -5.64
CA THR A 417 -12.80 -9.92 -5.73
C THR A 417 -12.64 -10.77 -6.99
N TRP A 418 -13.54 -11.74 -7.20
CA TRP A 418 -13.52 -12.59 -8.38
C TRP A 418 -13.63 -11.77 -9.67
N LEU A 419 -14.59 -10.87 -9.76
CA LEU A 419 -14.85 -10.04 -10.95
C LEU A 419 -13.61 -9.21 -11.31
N LEU A 420 -13.00 -8.54 -10.35
CA LEU A 420 -11.81 -7.71 -10.57
C LEU A 420 -10.59 -8.57 -10.95
N MET A 421 -10.43 -9.76 -10.38
CA MET A 421 -9.36 -10.68 -10.80
C MET A 421 -9.57 -11.21 -12.22
N GLN A 422 -10.82 -11.46 -12.64
CA GLN A 422 -11.13 -11.79 -14.03
C GLN A 422 -10.78 -10.63 -14.97
N GLU A 423 -11.08 -9.38 -14.60
CA GLU A 423 -10.72 -8.22 -15.41
C GLU A 423 -9.21 -8.03 -15.53
N ARG A 424 -8.46 -8.22 -14.43
CA ARG A 424 -6.99 -8.21 -14.49
C ARG A 424 -6.41 -9.30 -15.39
N ARG A 425 -6.97 -10.52 -15.30
CA ARG A 425 -6.54 -11.66 -16.12
C ARG A 425 -6.83 -11.45 -17.60
N LYS A 426 -7.99 -10.87 -17.94
CA LYS A 426 -8.40 -10.59 -19.33
C LYS A 426 -7.65 -9.43 -19.95
N ASN A 427 -7.27 -8.42 -19.16
CA ASN A 427 -6.66 -7.17 -19.64
C ASN A 427 -5.29 -6.90 -18.99
N PRO A 428 -4.29 -7.80 -19.09
CA PRO A 428 -3.03 -7.67 -18.36
C PRO A 428 -2.27 -6.39 -18.72
N GLY A 429 -2.29 -5.97 -19.99
CA GLY A 429 -1.65 -4.73 -20.42
C GLY A 429 -2.21 -3.48 -19.75
N LEU A 430 -3.52 -3.46 -19.52
CA LEU A 430 -4.22 -2.35 -18.87
C LEU A 430 -3.81 -2.17 -17.41
N PHE A 431 -3.71 -3.26 -16.66
CA PHE A 431 -3.40 -3.21 -15.24
C PHE A 431 -1.90 -3.18 -14.94
N GLN A 432 -1.06 -3.74 -15.81
CA GLN A 432 0.40 -3.74 -15.65
C GLN A 432 1.05 -2.46 -16.19
N TYR A 433 0.65 -2.01 -17.39
CA TYR A 433 1.30 -0.90 -18.10
C TYR A 433 0.38 0.30 -18.34
N GLY A 434 -0.93 0.16 -18.11
CA GLY A 434 -1.88 1.22 -18.40
C GLY A 434 -1.67 2.44 -17.51
N LYS A 435 -1.60 3.62 -18.13
CA LYS A 435 -1.43 4.92 -17.48
C LYS A 435 -2.53 5.14 -16.43
N TYR A 436 -2.15 5.59 -15.24
CA TYR A 436 -3.07 6.06 -14.22
C TYR A 436 -3.48 7.52 -14.49
N ILE A 437 -4.77 7.77 -14.65
CA ILE A 437 -5.33 9.08 -14.99
C ILE A 437 -6.31 9.47 -13.88
N PRO A 438 -5.94 10.38 -12.96
CA PRO A 438 -6.89 10.96 -12.00
C PRO A 438 -8.03 11.65 -12.75
N LEU A 439 -9.26 11.56 -12.25
CA LEU A 439 -10.42 12.22 -12.85
C LEU A 439 -11.06 13.17 -11.84
N THR A 440 -11.41 14.37 -12.30
CA THR A 440 -12.09 15.36 -11.48
C THR A 440 -13.56 14.99 -11.30
N VAL A 441 -14.06 15.11 -10.07
CA VAL A 441 -15.49 14.99 -9.75
C VAL A 441 -16.04 16.37 -9.43
N GLU A 442 -17.20 16.68 -9.99
CA GLU A 442 -17.94 17.93 -9.75
C GLU A 442 -19.37 17.62 -9.29
N GLY A 443 -20.03 18.61 -8.67
CA GLY A 443 -21.43 18.52 -8.19
C GLY A 443 -21.55 18.41 -6.68
N LYS A 444 -22.79 18.22 -6.19
CA LYS A 444 -23.13 18.26 -4.76
C LYS A 444 -22.30 17.30 -3.90
N TYR A 445 -22.07 16.07 -4.36
CA TYR A 445 -21.38 15.03 -3.58
C TYR A 445 -19.95 14.77 -4.05
N LYS A 446 -19.28 15.76 -4.66
CA LYS A 446 -17.92 15.61 -5.21
C LYS A 446 -16.89 15.08 -4.20
N ASP A 447 -17.02 15.48 -2.93
CA ASP A 447 -16.07 15.10 -1.86
C ASP A 447 -16.34 13.68 -1.31
N HIS A 448 -17.41 13.03 -1.78
CA HIS A 448 -17.81 11.67 -1.41
C HIS A 448 -17.57 10.65 -2.54
N VAL A 449 -16.80 11.03 -3.56
CA VAL A 449 -16.47 10.16 -4.69
C VAL A 449 -15.03 10.41 -5.12
N MET A 450 -14.28 9.33 -5.29
CA MET A 450 -13.01 9.34 -5.99
C MET A 450 -13.15 8.62 -7.33
N ALA A 451 -12.56 9.18 -8.38
CA ALA A 451 -12.57 8.58 -9.70
C ALA A 451 -11.19 8.63 -10.37
N PHE A 452 -10.84 7.56 -11.08
CA PHE A 452 -9.65 7.53 -11.94
C PHE A 452 -9.85 6.54 -13.07
N ALA A 453 -9.03 6.65 -14.11
CA ALA A 453 -8.98 5.69 -15.20
C ALA A 453 -7.61 5.02 -15.32
N ARG A 454 -7.61 3.76 -15.74
CA ARG A 454 -6.47 3.08 -16.34
C ARG A 454 -6.64 3.10 -17.86
N LYS A 455 -5.61 3.53 -18.59
CA LYS A 455 -5.61 3.55 -20.06
C LYS A 455 -4.40 2.81 -20.62
N TYR A 456 -4.63 1.83 -21.47
CA TYR A 456 -3.58 1.17 -22.24
C TYR A 456 -3.99 1.03 -23.70
N ARG A 457 -3.21 1.63 -24.60
CA ARG A 457 -3.57 1.76 -26.02
C ARG A 457 -4.97 2.39 -26.15
N ASN A 458 -5.93 1.60 -26.64
CA ASN A 458 -7.31 2.00 -26.90
C ASN A 458 -8.27 1.60 -25.77
N GLU A 459 -7.80 0.84 -24.79
CA GLU A 459 -8.63 0.28 -23.72
C GLU A 459 -8.62 1.22 -22.52
N TRP A 460 -9.80 1.43 -21.96
CA TRP A 460 -10.04 2.23 -20.77
C TRP A 460 -10.80 1.44 -19.72
N PHE A 461 -10.38 1.60 -18.48
CA PHE A 461 -11.08 1.10 -17.30
C PHE A 461 -11.21 2.26 -16.32
N LEU A 462 -12.43 2.80 -16.20
CA LEU A 462 -12.74 3.90 -15.31
C LEU A 462 -13.30 3.32 -14.01
N SER A 463 -12.63 3.66 -12.92
CA SER A 463 -12.93 3.29 -11.54
C SER A 463 -13.69 4.41 -10.84
N VAL A 464 -14.82 4.10 -10.21
CA VAL A 464 -15.60 5.04 -9.38
C VAL A 464 -15.75 4.45 -7.97
N ILE A 465 -15.33 5.20 -6.96
CA ILE A 465 -15.24 4.75 -5.58
C ILE A 465 -15.98 5.74 -4.66
N PRO A 466 -17.03 5.31 -3.94
CA PRO A 466 -17.68 6.14 -2.93
C PRO A 466 -16.78 6.29 -1.69
N LEU A 467 -16.82 7.46 -1.07
CA LEU A 467 -16.05 7.80 0.13
C LEU A 467 -16.94 8.51 1.15
N PHE A 468 -16.62 8.34 2.43
CA PHE A 468 -17.18 9.10 3.55
C PHE A 468 -18.72 9.12 3.62
N LEU A 469 -19.39 8.00 3.28
CA LEU A 469 -20.85 7.98 3.17
C LEU A 469 -21.57 8.12 4.52
N ALA A 470 -20.95 7.73 5.64
CA ALA A 470 -21.57 7.86 6.95
C ALA A 470 -21.64 9.31 7.43
N SER A 471 -20.75 10.17 6.92
CA SER A 471 -20.73 11.60 7.25
C SER A 471 -21.83 12.42 6.54
N LEU A 472 -22.53 11.84 5.56
CA LEU A 472 -23.58 12.53 4.83
C LEU A 472 -24.75 12.90 5.75
N PRO A 473 -25.28 14.14 5.69
CA PRO A 473 -26.43 14.57 6.50
C PRO A 473 -27.65 13.66 6.35
N GLU A 474 -27.91 13.20 5.12
CA GLU A 474 -28.99 12.28 4.76
C GLU A 474 -28.85 10.92 5.46
N ASN A 475 -27.65 10.55 5.91
CA ASN A 475 -27.34 9.27 6.53
C ASN A 475 -27.21 9.35 8.07
N ARG A 476 -27.31 10.56 8.66
CA ARG A 476 -27.10 10.78 10.10
C ARG A 476 -28.00 9.89 10.98
N TYR A 477 -29.26 9.72 10.59
CA TYR A 477 -30.25 8.95 11.36
C TYR A 477 -30.52 7.55 10.79
N HIS A 478 -29.76 7.10 9.79
CA HIS A 478 -29.96 5.81 9.15
C HIS A 478 -28.87 4.81 9.54
N ASN A 479 -29.31 3.64 10.00
CA ASN A 479 -28.42 2.52 10.33
C ASN A 479 -27.91 1.78 9.07
N GLU A 480 -28.51 2.05 7.91
CA GLU A 480 -28.07 1.53 6.62
C GLU A 480 -27.84 2.71 5.65
N PRO A 481 -26.86 2.59 4.72
CA PRO A 481 -26.64 3.59 3.68
C PRO A 481 -27.94 3.84 2.89
N ALA A 482 -28.46 5.07 2.95
CA ALA A 482 -29.61 5.43 2.13
C ALA A 482 -29.22 5.36 0.65
N GLN A 483 -30.13 4.92 -0.21
CA GLN A 483 -29.88 5.01 -1.65
C GLN A 483 -29.83 6.49 -2.05
N LEU A 484 -28.65 6.97 -2.39
CA LEU A 484 -28.43 8.37 -2.72
C LEU A 484 -28.90 8.62 -4.14
N ASN A 485 -29.70 9.68 -4.32
CA ASN A 485 -29.77 10.33 -5.61
C ASN A 485 -28.53 11.23 -5.70
N TRP A 486 -27.53 10.82 -6.47
CA TRP A 486 -26.26 11.54 -6.62
C TRP A 486 -26.39 12.94 -7.27
N GLU A 487 -27.62 13.42 -7.50
CA GLU A 487 -27.96 14.75 -8.01
C GLU A 487 -27.13 15.12 -9.26
N ASP A 488 -26.46 16.27 -9.25
CA ASP A 488 -25.65 16.78 -10.35
C ASP A 488 -24.19 16.26 -10.33
N THR A 489 -23.90 15.29 -9.45
CA THR A 489 -22.55 14.74 -9.27
C THR A 489 -22.11 13.99 -10.51
N ARG A 490 -20.97 14.39 -11.08
CA ARG A 490 -20.47 13.91 -12.36
C ARG A 490 -18.94 13.82 -12.37
N ILE A 491 -18.43 12.90 -13.17
CA ILE A 491 -17.00 12.73 -13.41
C ILE A 491 -16.67 13.40 -14.74
N ILE A 492 -15.71 14.31 -14.73
CA ILE A 492 -15.23 15.00 -15.93
C ILE A 492 -14.24 14.09 -16.67
N LEU A 493 -14.50 13.87 -17.96
CA LEU A 493 -13.69 12.99 -18.81
C LEU A 493 -12.78 13.83 -19.72
N PRO A 494 -11.53 13.39 -19.95
CA PRO A 494 -10.68 14.04 -20.96
C PRO A 494 -11.27 13.92 -22.37
N ASP A 495 -11.06 14.91 -23.24
CA ASP A 495 -11.59 14.96 -24.62
C ASP A 495 -11.25 13.72 -25.47
N TYR A 496 -10.16 13.04 -25.14
CA TYR A 496 -9.70 11.84 -25.84
C TYR A 496 -10.22 10.53 -25.20
N ALA A 497 -11.17 10.61 -24.26
CA ALA A 497 -11.83 9.46 -23.67
C ALA A 497 -12.88 8.85 -24.62
N PRO A 498 -13.21 7.56 -24.46
CA PRO A 498 -14.33 6.94 -25.18
C PRO A 498 -15.64 7.68 -24.94
N LYS A 499 -16.46 7.79 -25.99
CA LYS A 499 -17.85 8.28 -25.87
C LYS A 499 -18.85 7.19 -25.48
N LYS A 500 -18.44 5.93 -25.60
CA LYS A 500 -19.26 4.75 -25.30
C LYS A 500 -18.55 3.91 -24.24
N TRP A 501 -19.28 3.58 -23.19
CA TRP A 501 -18.81 2.80 -22.06
C TRP A 501 -19.76 1.64 -21.76
N ASN A 502 -19.23 0.53 -21.25
CA ASN A 502 -20.00 -0.61 -20.76
C ASN A 502 -19.85 -0.70 -19.24
N SER A 503 -20.96 -0.73 -18.51
CA SER A 503 -20.95 -0.79 -17.06
C SER A 503 -20.71 -2.19 -16.51
N SER A 504 -20.03 -2.30 -15.37
CA SER A 504 -19.86 -3.55 -14.64
C SER A 504 -21.07 -3.94 -13.80
N VAL A 505 -22.01 -3.02 -13.60
CA VAL A 505 -23.19 -3.20 -12.74
C VAL A 505 -24.51 -2.98 -13.48
N ASN A 506 -24.45 -2.37 -14.67
CA ASN A 506 -25.62 -2.13 -15.52
C ASN A 506 -25.47 -2.95 -16.81
N SER A 507 -26.56 -3.56 -17.26
CA SER A 507 -26.58 -4.40 -18.48
C SER A 507 -26.64 -3.60 -19.79
N TYR A 508 -26.48 -2.27 -19.74
CA TYR A 508 -26.62 -1.37 -20.88
C TYR A 508 -25.37 -0.50 -21.10
N ASP A 509 -25.26 0.00 -22.33
CA ASP A 509 -24.20 0.92 -22.74
C ASP A 509 -24.48 2.34 -22.23
N ILE A 510 -23.46 2.99 -21.69
CA ILE A 510 -23.50 4.39 -21.26
C ILE A 510 -22.82 5.24 -22.34
N TYR A 511 -23.56 6.23 -22.85
CA TYR A 511 -23.05 7.19 -23.83
C TYR A 511 -22.81 8.53 -23.12
N VAL A 512 -21.61 9.07 -23.29
CA VAL A 512 -21.17 10.32 -22.67
C VAL A 512 -20.48 11.19 -23.72
N GLU A 513 -20.67 12.51 -23.61
CA GLU A 513 -19.87 13.47 -24.35
C GLU A 513 -18.65 13.86 -23.52
N ASP A 514 -18.84 14.72 -22.51
CA ASP A 514 -17.73 15.30 -21.74
C ASP A 514 -17.68 14.82 -20.28
N CYS A 515 -18.79 14.25 -19.78
CA CYS A 515 -18.88 13.81 -18.39
C CYS A 515 -19.78 12.59 -18.19
N LEU A 516 -19.53 11.85 -17.11
CA LEU A 516 -20.34 10.74 -16.63
C LEU A 516 -21.10 11.16 -15.37
N TYR A 517 -22.42 11.33 -15.48
CA TYR A 517 -23.28 11.57 -14.32
C TYR A 517 -23.42 10.30 -13.47
N LEU A 518 -23.31 10.46 -12.15
CA LEU A 518 -23.48 9.35 -11.21
C LEU A 518 -24.95 9.05 -10.93
N SER A 519 -25.80 10.07 -10.97
CA SER A 519 -27.25 9.86 -10.85
C SER A 519 -27.74 8.96 -12.00
N GLY A 520 -28.44 7.87 -11.65
CA GLY A 520 -28.90 6.85 -12.59
C GLY A 520 -27.86 5.80 -13.02
N ASN A 521 -26.56 6.05 -12.85
CA ASN A 521 -25.49 5.13 -13.25
C ASN A 521 -24.80 4.41 -12.08
N MET A 522 -24.78 5.03 -10.89
CA MET A 522 -24.24 4.43 -9.67
C MET A 522 -25.33 3.65 -8.93
N ARG A 523 -25.13 2.34 -8.77
CA ARG A 523 -26.07 1.45 -8.09
C ARG A 523 -25.60 1.17 -6.66
N PHE A 524 -26.53 1.25 -5.69
CA PHE A 524 -26.33 0.89 -4.27
C PHE A 524 -25.21 1.61 -3.51
N ASN A 525 -24.71 2.73 -4.04
CA ASN A 525 -23.55 3.43 -3.49
C ASN A 525 -22.32 2.50 -3.32
N LEU A 526 -22.14 1.55 -4.24
CA LEU A 526 -21.00 0.63 -4.24
C LEU A 526 -19.95 1.09 -5.27
N PRO A 527 -18.66 0.77 -5.05
CA PRO A 527 -17.66 0.99 -6.08
C PRO A 527 -17.98 0.17 -7.33
N PHE A 528 -17.80 0.77 -8.49
CA PHE A 528 -18.07 0.15 -9.79
C PHE A 528 -17.08 0.63 -10.85
N PHE A 529 -17.00 -0.10 -11.96
CA PHE A 529 -16.22 0.34 -13.11
C PHE A 529 -17.07 0.42 -14.38
N VAL A 530 -16.59 1.24 -15.31
CA VAL A 530 -17.05 1.22 -16.69
C VAL A 530 -15.85 1.02 -17.63
N LYS A 531 -16.06 0.27 -18.71
CA LYS A 531 -15.03 -0.03 -19.71
C LYS A 531 -15.33 0.68 -21.01
N GLY A 532 -14.33 1.27 -21.63
CA GLY A 532 -14.48 1.99 -22.88
C GLY A 532 -13.36 1.67 -23.86
N TYR A 533 -13.66 1.83 -25.14
CA TYR A 533 -12.70 1.60 -26.22
C TYR A 533 -12.65 2.82 -27.14
N THR A 534 -11.49 3.46 -27.26
CA THR A 534 -11.27 4.50 -28.26
C THR A 534 -10.95 3.85 -29.60
N LYS A 535 -11.74 4.11 -30.65
CA LYS A 535 -11.32 3.73 -32.00
C LYS A 535 -10.01 4.45 -32.32
N ASN A 536 -8.97 3.68 -32.66
CA ASN A 536 -7.68 4.24 -33.03
C ASN A 536 -7.86 5.02 -34.33
N THR A 537 -7.80 6.34 -34.27
CA THR A 537 -7.69 7.21 -35.45
C THR A 537 -6.23 7.57 -35.75
N ASN A 538 -5.27 6.97 -35.02
CA ASN A 538 -3.84 7.22 -35.20
C ASN A 538 -3.43 6.82 -36.62
N ARG A 539 -3.28 7.84 -37.47
CA ARG A 539 -2.56 7.73 -38.75
C ARG A 539 -1.13 7.34 -38.43
N HIS A 540 -0.66 6.29 -39.07
CA HIS A 540 0.74 5.92 -39.06
C HIS A 540 1.38 6.36 -40.37
N ALA A 541 2.66 6.74 -40.29
CA ALA A 541 3.51 6.95 -41.45
C ALA A 541 4.45 5.75 -41.59
N GLY A 542 4.76 5.39 -42.82
CA GLY A 542 5.72 4.36 -43.13
C GLY A 542 6.33 4.56 -44.50
N ILE A 543 7.40 3.82 -44.77
CA ILE A 543 8.12 3.86 -46.05
C ILE A 543 8.13 2.49 -46.73
N LEU A 544 8.03 2.50 -48.05
CA LEU A 544 8.33 1.36 -48.92
C LEU A 544 9.65 1.65 -49.62
N ALA A 545 10.72 1.01 -49.18
CA ALA A 545 12.06 1.19 -49.76
C ALA A 545 12.83 -0.13 -49.67
N HIS A 546 13.48 -0.53 -50.76
CA HIS A 546 14.28 -1.75 -50.79
C HIS A 546 15.72 -1.46 -50.33
N ILE A 547 16.38 -2.42 -49.67
CA ILE A 547 17.70 -2.20 -49.07
C ILE A 547 18.77 -1.87 -50.11
N SER A 548 18.64 -2.39 -51.33
CA SER A 548 19.55 -2.07 -52.43
C SER A 548 19.51 -0.60 -52.85
N SER A 549 18.46 0.14 -52.47
CA SER A 549 18.33 1.57 -52.73
C SER A 549 19.07 2.44 -51.71
N LEU A 550 19.58 1.84 -50.63
CA LEU A 550 20.41 2.56 -49.65
C LEU A 550 21.81 2.82 -50.22
N PRO A 551 22.51 3.85 -49.72
CA PRO A 551 23.90 4.08 -50.07
C PRO A 551 24.76 2.85 -49.73
N GLY A 552 25.73 2.54 -50.58
CA GLY A 552 26.66 1.43 -50.32
C GLY A 552 27.98 1.60 -51.06
N ASN A 553 29.08 1.37 -50.34
CA ASN A 553 30.45 1.54 -50.85
C ASN A 553 30.87 0.47 -51.88
N TYR A 554 30.06 -0.58 -52.07
CA TYR A 554 30.36 -1.76 -52.87
C TYR A 554 29.30 -2.04 -53.95
N GLY A 555 28.66 -0.99 -54.47
CA GLY A 555 27.82 -1.04 -55.68
C GLY A 555 26.32 -1.28 -55.44
N THR A 556 25.91 -1.62 -54.22
CA THR A 556 24.50 -1.70 -53.78
C THR A 556 24.42 -1.38 -52.30
N GLY A 557 23.27 -0.91 -51.83
CA GLY A 557 22.98 -0.92 -50.40
C GLY A 557 22.99 -2.35 -49.85
N ASP A 558 23.50 -2.51 -48.64
CA ASP A 558 23.70 -3.78 -47.96
C ASP A 558 23.21 -3.72 -46.49
N LEU A 559 23.30 -4.85 -45.78
CA LEU A 559 22.98 -4.94 -44.34
C LEU A 559 24.17 -4.50 -43.46
N GLY A 560 24.84 -3.41 -43.86
CA GLY A 560 25.99 -2.78 -43.22
C GLY A 560 25.64 -1.53 -42.42
N ASN A 561 26.62 -0.66 -42.18
CA ASN A 561 26.45 0.52 -41.30
C ASN A 561 25.35 1.45 -41.83
N GLU A 562 25.33 1.71 -43.13
CA GLU A 562 24.36 2.56 -43.80
C GLU A 562 22.91 2.03 -43.67
N GLY A 563 22.75 0.70 -43.59
CA GLY A 563 21.48 0.05 -43.30
C GLY A 563 20.99 0.31 -41.87
N TYR A 564 21.89 0.28 -40.89
CA TYR A 564 21.59 0.63 -39.51
C TYR A 564 21.29 2.12 -39.34
N ASP A 565 22.10 2.99 -39.93
CA ASP A 565 21.90 4.44 -39.92
C ASP A 565 20.52 4.82 -40.50
N PHE A 566 20.07 4.11 -41.54
CA PHE A 566 18.74 4.31 -42.11
C PHE A 566 17.61 3.88 -41.16
N VAL A 567 17.77 2.78 -40.43
CA VAL A 567 16.80 2.35 -39.41
C VAL A 567 16.70 3.39 -38.28
N ASP A 568 17.83 3.89 -37.82
CA ASP A 568 17.89 4.93 -36.80
C ASP A 568 17.20 6.21 -37.29
N PHE A 569 17.45 6.61 -38.54
CA PHE A 569 16.75 7.72 -39.19
C PHE A 569 15.23 7.52 -39.24
N LEU A 570 14.75 6.31 -39.58
CA LEU A 570 13.31 6.02 -39.60
C LEU A 570 12.68 6.12 -38.21
N HIS A 571 13.35 5.61 -37.19
CA HIS A 571 12.94 5.73 -35.80
C HIS A 571 12.84 7.19 -35.38
N ASP A 572 13.90 7.98 -35.63
CA ASP A 572 13.98 9.38 -35.24
C ASP A 572 12.97 10.26 -36.01
N SER A 573 12.60 9.84 -37.23
CA SER A 573 11.57 10.47 -38.06
C SER A 573 10.14 10.06 -37.71
N GLY A 574 9.94 9.21 -36.68
CA GLY A 574 8.62 8.76 -36.22
C GLY A 574 7.90 7.80 -37.18
N GLN A 575 8.64 7.18 -38.12
CA GLN A 575 8.07 6.19 -39.03
C GLN A 575 7.75 4.91 -38.25
N SER A 576 6.53 4.39 -38.39
CA SER A 576 6.07 3.20 -37.67
C SER A 576 6.17 1.92 -38.49
N PHE A 577 6.35 2.04 -39.80
CA PHE A 577 6.41 0.89 -40.73
C PHE A 577 7.54 1.07 -41.75
N TRP A 578 8.31 0.01 -41.96
CA TRP A 578 9.18 -0.14 -43.13
C TRP A 578 8.78 -1.42 -43.87
N GLN A 579 8.20 -1.24 -45.06
CA GLN A 579 7.92 -2.35 -45.97
C GLN A 579 9.12 -2.51 -46.90
N VAL A 580 9.61 -3.75 -47.02
CA VAL A 580 10.74 -4.09 -47.89
C VAL A 580 10.29 -5.09 -48.94
N LEU A 581 10.79 -4.92 -50.18
CA LEU A 581 10.58 -5.89 -51.26
C LEU A 581 11.46 -7.15 -51.00
N PRO A 582 11.23 -8.28 -51.69
CA PRO A 582 11.90 -9.53 -51.38
C PRO A 582 13.43 -9.48 -51.49
N PHE A 583 14.13 -10.13 -50.55
CA PHE A 583 15.58 -10.19 -50.50
C PHE A 583 16.20 -11.37 -51.25
N ASN A 584 15.42 -12.06 -52.08
CA ASN A 584 15.84 -13.32 -52.69
C ASN A 584 16.98 -13.11 -53.71
N PRO A 585 17.82 -14.13 -53.93
CA PRO A 585 18.82 -14.12 -55.00
C PRO A 585 18.21 -13.81 -56.35
N VAL A 586 18.90 -12.97 -57.12
CA VAL A 586 18.55 -12.60 -58.49
C VAL A 586 19.47 -13.35 -59.45
N GLU A 587 18.89 -14.16 -60.33
CA GLU A 587 19.63 -15.02 -61.24
C GLU A 587 19.19 -14.79 -62.68
N ASN A 588 20.09 -15.04 -63.63
CA ASN A 588 19.87 -14.76 -65.05
C ASN A 588 18.69 -15.55 -65.63
N ASP A 589 18.53 -16.81 -65.21
CA ASP A 589 17.47 -17.71 -65.69
C ASP A 589 16.06 -17.22 -65.34
N PHE A 590 15.95 -16.26 -64.40
CA PHE A 590 14.71 -15.60 -64.01
C PHE A 590 14.72 -14.09 -64.29
N GLY A 591 15.57 -13.63 -65.20
CA GLY A 591 15.64 -12.23 -65.61
C GLY A 591 16.01 -11.27 -64.48
N TYR A 592 16.77 -11.73 -63.49
CA TYR A 592 17.19 -10.97 -62.31
C TYR A 592 16.03 -10.44 -61.43
N SER A 593 14.87 -11.09 -61.47
CA SER A 593 13.72 -10.70 -60.64
C SER A 593 13.84 -11.25 -59.21
N PRO A 594 13.82 -10.41 -58.16
CA PRO A 594 13.82 -10.89 -56.77
C PRO A 594 12.50 -11.58 -56.38
N TYR A 595 11.46 -11.48 -57.21
CA TYR A 595 10.19 -12.19 -57.03
C TYR A 595 10.20 -13.60 -57.62
N SER A 596 11.24 -13.95 -58.38
CA SER A 596 11.33 -15.22 -59.09
C SER A 596 12.72 -15.81 -58.82
N SER A 597 12.81 -16.54 -57.71
CA SER A 597 14.04 -17.18 -57.25
C SER A 597 13.82 -18.66 -57.01
N HIS A 598 14.88 -19.47 -57.17
CA HIS A 598 14.85 -20.90 -56.85
C HIS A 598 14.56 -21.20 -55.37
N SER A 599 14.74 -20.23 -54.47
CA SER A 599 14.49 -20.40 -53.05
C SER A 599 13.83 -19.17 -52.43
N ALA A 600 12.69 -19.39 -51.79
CA ALA A 600 12.02 -18.38 -50.95
C ALA A 600 12.77 -18.09 -49.64
N PHE A 601 13.72 -18.96 -49.24
CA PHE A 601 14.44 -18.89 -47.97
C PHE A 601 15.91 -18.44 -48.10
N ALA A 602 16.45 -18.42 -49.32
CA ALA A 602 17.80 -17.91 -49.56
C ALA A 602 17.78 -16.38 -49.57
N GLY A 603 18.79 -15.76 -48.93
CA GLY A 603 19.06 -14.33 -49.05
C GLY A 603 20.02 -14.05 -50.20
N ASN A 604 19.90 -12.88 -50.82
CA ASN A 604 20.81 -12.42 -51.85
C ASN A 604 22.16 -12.03 -51.21
N VAL A 605 23.24 -12.67 -51.67
CA VAL A 605 24.61 -12.44 -51.17
C VAL A 605 25.09 -11.01 -51.39
N MET A 606 24.48 -10.27 -52.31
CA MET A 606 24.77 -8.86 -52.56
C MET A 606 24.48 -7.95 -51.36
N PHE A 607 23.67 -8.39 -50.39
CA PHE A 607 23.37 -7.63 -49.18
C PHE A 607 24.30 -7.96 -48.00
N ILE A 608 25.28 -8.84 -48.19
CA ILE A 608 26.28 -9.16 -47.16
C ILE A 608 27.31 -8.03 -47.15
N SER A 609 27.38 -7.28 -46.05
CA SER A 609 28.32 -6.16 -45.92
C SER A 609 29.78 -6.63 -45.89
N PRO A 610 30.61 -6.26 -46.88
CA PRO A 610 32.03 -6.61 -46.90
C PRO A 610 32.80 -5.98 -45.73
N GLU A 611 32.37 -4.82 -45.25
CA GLU A 611 32.96 -4.13 -44.10
C GLU A 611 32.74 -4.89 -42.81
N ILE A 612 31.53 -5.41 -42.58
CA ILE A 612 31.23 -6.26 -41.43
C ILE A 612 32.08 -7.54 -41.49
N LEU A 613 32.17 -8.19 -42.65
CA LEU A 613 33.03 -9.38 -42.82
C LEU A 613 34.50 -9.10 -42.47
N SER A 614 35.02 -7.93 -42.86
CA SER A 614 36.39 -7.53 -42.53
C SER A 614 36.57 -7.23 -41.05
N ARG A 615 35.63 -6.53 -40.41
CA ARG A 615 35.63 -6.29 -38.94
C ARG A 615 35.57 -7.59 -38.15
N SER A 616 34.81 -8.57 -38.65
CA SER A 616 34.73 -9.92 -38.10
C SER A 616 35.95 -10.80 -38.45
N ARG A 617 36.95 -10.26 -39.15
CA ARG A 617 38.19 -10.95 -39.57
C ARG A 617 37.95 -12.17 -40.46
N LEU A 618 36.80 -12.23 -41.14
CA LEU A 618 36.46 -13.29 -42.09
C LEU A 618 37.05 -13.02 -43.48
N VAL A 619 37.33 -11.74 -43.78
CA VAL A 619 38.11 -11.31 -44.95
C VAL A 619 39.19 -10.32 -44.53
N SER A 620 40.26 -10.21 -45.32
CA SER A 620 41.33 -9.25 -45.03
C SER A 620 40.95 -7.83 -45.47
N GLU A 621 41.36 -6.80 -44.72
CA GLU A 621 41.16 -5.39 -45.12
C GLU A 621 41.77 -5.09 -46.50
N LYS A 622 42.87 -5.76 -46.86
CA LYS A 622 43.48 -5.64 -48.20
C LYS A 622 42.52 -6.08 -49.30
N SER A 623 41.64 -7.05 -49.03
CA SER A 623 40.64 -7.52 -50.00
C SER A 623 39.57 -6.46 -50.32
N LEU A 624 39.35 -5.49 -49.42
CA LEU A 624 38.41 -4.39 -49.62
C LEU A 624 38.99 -3.22 -50.43
N SER A 625 40.31 -3.21 -50.68
CA SER A 625 41.00 -2.08 -51.33
C SER A 625 40.83 -1.98 -52.85
N LYS A 626 40.28 -3.01 -53.52
CA LYS A 626 40.01 -2.99 -54.97
C LYS A 626 38.63 -2.39 -55.26
N LYS A 627 38.50 -1.06 -55.15
CA LYS A 627 37.29 -0.34 -55.56
C LYS A 627 37.39 0.09 -57.02
N THR A 628 36.96 -0.78 -57.94
CA THR A 628 36.64 -0.35 -59.31
C THR A 628 35.45 -1.15 -59.79
N PHE A 629 34.26 -0.55 -59.69
CA PHE A 629 33.13 -0.92 -60.54
C PHE A 629 33.33 -0.17 -61.85
N LYS A 630 33.48 -0.86 -62.97
CA LYS A 630 33.34 -0.21 -64.27
C LYS A 630 31.87 0.12 -64.42
N GLU A 631 31.55 1.40 -64.64
CA GLU A 631 30.24 1.77 -65.18
C GLU A 631 30.06 1.02 -66.51
N THR A 632 28.98 0.25 -66.62
CA THR A 632 28.48 -0.31 -67.88
C THR A 632 27.35 0.55 -68.40
#